data_AF-A0A9J9HH46-F1
#
_entry.id   AF-A0A9J9HH46-F1
#
_cell.length_a   1.000
_cell.length_b   1.000
_cell.length_c   1.000
_cell.angle_alpha   90.00
_cell.angle_beta   90.00
_cell.angle_gamma   90.00
#
_symmetry.space_group_name_H-M   'P 1'
#
loop_
_entity.id
_entity.type
_entity.pdbx_description
1 polymer ?
#
loop_
_entity_poly.entity_id
_entity_poly.type
_entity_poly.pdbx_seq_one_letter_code
_entity_poly.pdbx_strand_id
1 'polypeptide(L)'
;MSVPFRGAAAASTIQYRPLVARITARHYARLRTYLEAEALRQGLDLLRQKEGDEHALDYALSARVDTLALAALARLFDYDADVIAVLDEAQLTRAQIRTRRLPMSGDILLEIGEEGGVDGAGMNAPEPADQDAAR
;
A
#
# COMPACT_ATOMS: atom_id res chain seq x y z
N MET A 1 -32.87 18.17 26.54
CA MET A 1 -31.54 18.57 27.04
C MET A 1 -30.52 18.19 25.97
N SER A 2 -29.74 19.15 25.46
CA SER A 2 -28.74 18.90 24.42
C SER A 2 -27.35 19.07 25.03
N VAL A 3 -26.52 18.04 24.94
CA VAL A 3 -25.12 18.09 25.42
C VAL A 3 -24.28 18.67 24.28
N PRO A 4 -23.61 19.82 24.45
CA PRO A 4 -22.73 20.33 23.41
C PRO A 4 -21.46 19.47 23.38
N PHE A 5 -21.20 18.79 22.25
CA PHE A 5 -19.91 18.17 21.98
C PHE A 5 -18.86 19.28 21.83
N ARG A 6 -17.94 19.37 22.79
CA ARG A 6 -16.81 20.30 22.76
C ARG A 6 -15.66 19.65 22.01
N GLY A 7 -15.68 19.75 20.68
CA GLY A 7 -14.57 19.34 19.82
C GLY A 7 -13.46 20.39 19.83
N ALA A 8 -12.43 20.17 20.64
CA ALA A 8 -11.15 20.86 20.50
C ALA A 8 -10.04 19.91 20.94
N ALA A 9 -9.65 19.00 20.05
CA ALA A 9 -8.32 18.40 20.10
C ALA A 9 -7.53 19.07 18.98
N ALA A 10 -6.50 19.83 19.37
CA ALA A 10 -5.49 20.30 18.44
C ALA A 10 -5.05 19.11 17.58
N ALA A 11 -5.04 19.31 16.25
CA ALA A 11 -4.45 18.37 15.32
C ALA A 11 -2.96 18.27 15.66
N SER A 12 -2.64 17.42 16.63
CA SER A 12 -1.30 16.89 16.77
C SER A 12 -1.09 16.16 15.46
N THR A 13 -0.12 16.62 14.67
CA THR A 13 0.43 15.82 13.58
C THR A 13 0.95 14.55 14.24
N ILE A 14 0.08 13.54 14.35
CA ILE A 14 0.48 12.18 14.65
C ILE A 14 1.44 11.87 13.52
N GLN A 15 2.73 11.85 13.83
CA GLN A 15 3.70 11.20 12.96
C GLN A 15 3.28 9.73 12.95
N TYR A 16 2.42 9.38 11.99
CA TYR A 16 2.11 8.00 11.68
C TYR A 16 3.44 7.36 11.34
N ARG A 17 3.99 6.60 12.29
CA ARG A 17 5.11 5.72 11.98
C ARG A 17 4.62 4.84 10.82
N PRO A 18 5.37 4.72 9.72
CA PRO A 18 4.96 3.84 8.64
C PRO A 18 4.75 2.45 9.23
N LEU A 19 3.54 1.91 9.02
CA LEU A 19 3.15 0.62 9.55
C LEU A 19 3.85 -0.44 8.71
N VAL A 20 4.83 -1.10 9.31
CA VAL A 20 5.70 -2.07 8.64
C VAL A 20 5.80 -3.32 9.51
N ALA A 21 5.58 -4.48 8.90
CA ALA A 21 5.70 -5.78 9.53
C ALA A 21 6.82 -6.60 8.89
N ARG A 22 7.51 -7.41 9.69
CA ARG A 22 8.53 -8.35 9.18
C ARG A 22 7.87 -9.70 8.90
N ILE A 23 8.05 -10.21 7.68
CA ILE A 23 7.54 -11.51 7.27
C ILE A 23 8.68 -12.41 6.81
N THR A 24 8.46 -13.73 6.93
CA THR A 24 9.41 -14.74 6.47
C THR A 24 9.19 -15.06 4.99
N ALA A 25 10.16 -15.71 4.35
CA ALA A 25 9.97 -16.24 2.99
C ALA A 25 8.78 -17.22 2.90
N ARG A 26 8.51 -17.97 3.97
CA ARG A 26 7.34 -18.86 4.06
C ARG A 26 6.03 -18.09 4.09
N HIS A 27 5.96 -16.99 4.84
CA HIS A 27 4.79 -16.11 4.85
C HIS A 27 4.54 -15.51 3.46
N TYR A 28 5.61 -15.02 2.82
CA TYR A 28 5.53 -14.50 1.46
C TYR A 28 5.01 -15.53 0.45
N ALA A 29 5.53 -16.75 0.47
CA ALA A 29 5.07 -17.82 -0.41
C ALA A 29 3.59 -18.16 -0.18
N ARG A 30 3.16 -18.28 1.09
CA ARG A 30 1.75 -18.49 1.46
C ARG A 30 0.84 -17.36 0.94
N LEU A 31 1.25 -16.11 1.13
CA LEU A 31 0.53 -14.93 0.65
C LEU A 31 0.38 -14.94 -0.87
N ARG A 32 1.49 -15.16 -1.60
CA ARG A 32 1.50 -15.17 -3.06
C ARG A 32 0.53 -16.23 -3.62
N THR A 33 0.62 -17.47 -3.14
CA THR A 33 -0.28 -18.55 -3.58
C THR A 33 -1.74 -18.24 -3.25
N TYR A 34 -2.01 -17.65 -2.09
CA TYR A 34 -3.36 -17.26 -1.71
C TYR A 34 -3.94 -16.18 -2.64
N LEU A 35 -3.15 -15.14 -2.96
CA LEU A 35 -3.57 -14.06 -3.84
C LEU A 35 -3.77 -14.52 -5.28
N GLU A 36 -2.91 -15.39 -5.81
CA GLU A 36 -3.08 -16.00 -7.13
C GLU A 36 -4.41 -16.79 -7.19
N ALA A 37 -4.72 -17.57 -6.16
CA ALA A 37 -5.97 -18.32 -6.08
C ALA A 37 -7.22 -17.43 -5.89
N GLU A 38 -7.12 -16.34 -5.15
CA GLU A 38 -8.23 -15.37 -4.99
C GLU A 38 -8.44 -14.53 -6.25
N ALA A 39 -7.37 -14.10 -6.93
CA ALA A 39 -7.48 -13.36 -8.18
C ALA A 39 -8.23 -14.17 -9.24
N LEU A 40 -7.91 -15.46 -9.37
CA LEU A 40 -8.63 -16.39 -10.25
C LEU A 40 -10.10 -16.57 -9.86
N ARG A 41 -10.39 -16.64 -8.56
CA ARG A 41 -11.76 -16.84 -8.06
C ARG A 41 -12.64 -15.60 -8.20
N GLN A 42 -12.07 -14.42 -7.99
CA GLN A 42 -12.80 -13.15 -8.01
C GLN A 42 -12.81 -12.50 -9.39
N GLY A 43 -11.94 -12.95 -10.32
CA GLY A 43 -11.73 -12.30 -11.62
C GLY A 43 -11.18 -10.88 -11.47
N LEU A 44 -10.50 -10.59 -10.37
CA LEU A 44 -9.95 -9.28 -10.04
C LEU A 44 -8.44 -9.27 -10.25
N ASP A 45 -7.93 -8.15 -10.76
CA ASP A 45 -6.51 -7.87 -10.78
C ASP A 45 -6.04 -7.47 -9.36
N LEU A 46 -5.89 -8.48 -8.50
CA LEU A 46 -5.38 -8.31 -7.13
C LEU A 46 -3.86 -8.08 -7.12
N LEU A 47 -3.17 -8.40 -8.21
CA LEU A 47 -1.71 -8.41 -8.30
C LEU A 47 -1.24 -7.37 -9.32
N ARG A 48 -0.93 -6.16 -8.83
CA ARG A 48 -0.29 -5.17 -9.69
C ARG A 48 1.20 -5.50 -9.80
N GLN A 49 1.57 -6.35 -10.74
CA GLN A 49 2.95 -6.46 -11.17
C GLN A 49 3.29 -5.17 -11.94
N LYS A 50 4.27 -4.40 -11.46
CA LYS A 50 4.75 -3.23 -12.18
C LYS A 50 5.40 -3.74 -13.48
N GLU A 51 4.71 -3.56 -14.60
CA GLU A 51 5.22 -3.91 -15.91
C GLU A 51 6.51 -3.10 -16.19
N GLY A 52 7.62 -3.79 -16.47
CA GLY A 52 8.88 -3.15 -16.85
C GLY A 52 10.00 -3.06 -15.80
N ASP A 53 9.94 -3.79 -14.68
CA ASP A 53 11.09 -3.89 -13.76
C ASP A 53 11.81 -5.24 -13.95
N GLU A 54 12.93 -5.22 -14.68
CA GLU A 54 13.83 -6.37 -14.88
C GLU A 54 14.45 -6.88 -13.55
N HIS A 55 14.17 -6.23 -12.42
CA HIS A 55 14.45 -6.71 -11.06
C HIS A 55 13.34 -7.59 -10.45
N ALA A 56 12.59 -8.32 -11.28
CA ALA A 56 11.53 -9.28 -10.91
C ALA A 56 12.00 -10.51 -10.08
N LEU A 57 13.10 -10.40 -9.35
CA LEU A 57 13.73 -11.45 -8.54
C LEU A 57 13.67 -11.20 -7.01
N ASP A 58 13.11 -10.08 -6.55
CA ASP A 58 13.36 -9.56 -5.17
C ASP A 58 12.14 -9.44 -4.25
N TYR A 59 11.28 -10.47 -4.17
CA TYR A 59 10.14 -10.50 -3.24
C TYR A 59 9.24 -9.25 -3.30
N ALA A 60 9.19 -8.59 -4.46
CA ALA A 60 8.39 -7.41 -4.68
C ALA A 60 6.99 -7.83 -5.14
N LEU A 61 5.98 -7.47 -4.35
CA LEU A 61 4.58 -7.73 -4.62
C LEU A 61 3.79 -6.50 -4.24
N SER A 62 2.86 -6.06 -5.09
CA SER A 62 1.85 -5.06 -4.72
C SER A 62 0.46 -5.67 -4.89
N ALA A 63 -0.38 -5.62 -3.86
CA ALA A 63 -1.70 -6.24 -3.92
C ALA A 63 -2.79 -5.45 -3.20
N ARG A 64 -4.02 -5.51 -3.73
CA ARG A 64 -5.22 -5.06 -3.02
C ARG A 64 -5.76 -6.18 -2.13
N VAL A 65 -6.12 -5.84 -0.90
CA VAL A 65 -6.59 -6.80 0.11
C VAL A 65 -7.93 -6.42 0.73
N ASP A 66 -8.53 -5.31 0.28
CA ASP A 66 -9.80 -4.76 0.76
C ASP A 66 -11.00 -5.68 0.50
N THR A 67 -10.92 -6.54 -0.51
CA THR A 67 -11.97 -7.54 -0.82
C THR A 67 -11.77 -8.88 -0.11
N LEU A 68 -10.68 -9.04 0.65
CA LEU A 68 -10.30 -10.31 1.26
C LEU A 68 -10.68 -10.34 2.74
N ALA A 69 -11.09 -11.52 3.24
CA ALA A 69 -11.39 -11.65 4.66
C ALA A 69 -10.10 -11.51 5.51
N LEU A 70 -10.07 -10.55 6.44
CA LEU A 70 -8.91 -10.30 7.32
C LEU A 70 -8.49 -11.56 8.08
N ALA A 71 -9.45 -12.35 8.57
CA ALA A 71 -9.16 -13.59 9.28
C ALA A 71 -8.43 -14.64 8.42
N ALA A 72 -8.74 -14.69 7.12
CA ALA A 72 -8.07 -15.60 6.18
C ALA A 72 -6.62 -15.15 5.95
N LEU A 73 -6.40 -13.84 5.77
CA LEU A 73 -5.06 -13.28 5.63
C LEU A 73 -4.23 -13.45 6.91
N ALA A 74 -4.78 -13.11 8.07
CA ALA A 74 -4.11 -13.24 9.37
C ALA A 74 -3.59 -14.66 9.62
N ARG A 75 -4.35 -15.68 9.22
CA ARG A 75 -3.94 -17.08 9.32
C ARG A 75 -2.69 -17.42 8.48
N LEU A 76 -2.47 -16.74 7.35
CA LEU A 76 -1.26 -16.96 6.52
C LEU A 76 0.01 -16.53 7.25
N PHE A 77 -0.12 -15.59 8.17
CA PHE A 77 0.95 -14.99 8.97
C PHE A 77 0.95 -15.47 10.41
N ASP A 78 0.32 -16.62 10.68
CA ASP A 78 0.27 -17.24 12.01
C ASP A 78 -0.28 -16.27 13.09
N TYR A 79 -1.19 -15.37 12.68
CA TYR A 79 -1.78 -14.31 13.51
C TYR A 79 -0.79 -13.31 14.10
N ASP A 80 0.30 -13.03 13.39
CA ASP A 80 1.25 -11.96 13.74
C ASP A 80 0.53 -10.60 13.85
N ALA A 81 0.66 -9.97 15.03
CA ALA A 81 -0.04 -8.73 15.36
C ALA A 81 0.40 -7.54 14.50
N ASP A 82 1.69 -7.46 14.15
CA ASP A 82 2.21 -6.38 13.31
C ASP A 82 1.68 -6.53 11.88
N VAL A 83 1.61 -7.76 11.38
CA VAL A 83 1.02 -8.04 10.06
C VAL A 83 -0.47 -7.74 10.04
N ILE A 84 -1.21 -8.14 11.07
CA ILE A 84 -2.65 -7.84 11.18
C ILE A 84 -2.88 -6.33 11.14
N ALA A 85 -2.08 -5.55 11.87
CA ALA A 85 -2.19 -4.10 11.85
C ALA A 85 -1.99 -3.52 10.43
N VAL A 86 -0.96 -3.97 9.70
CA VAL A 86 -0.72 -3.53 8.30
C VAL A 86 -1.90 -3.88 7.40
N LEU A 87 -2.45 -5.09 7.53
CA LEU A 87 -3.57 -5.55 6.72
C LEU A 87 -4.87 -4.79 7.04
N ASP A 88 -5.18 -4.60 8.32
CA ASP A 88 -6.38 -3.88 8.76
C ASP A 88 -6.35 -2.43 8.29
N GLU A 89 -5.22 -1.75 8.44
CA GLU A 89 -5.04 -0.38 7.94
C GLU A 89 -5.13 -0.31 6.41
N ALA A 90 -4.55 -1.28 5.67
CA ALA A 90 -4.67 -1.34 4.21
C ALA A 90 -6.13 -1.55 3.76
N GLN A 91 -6.91 -2.35 4.48
CA GLN A 91 -8.34 -2.54 4.20
C GLN A 91 -9.16 -1.28 4.51
N LEU A 92 -8.89 -0.63 5.65
CA LEU A 92 -9.56 0.59 6.08
C LEU A 92 -9.32 1.74 5.09
N THR A 93 -8.08 1.88 4.62
CA THR A 93 -7.65 2.95 3.71
C THR A 93 -7.83 2.60 2.23
N ARG A 94 -8.21 1.37 1.89
CA ARG A 94 -8.24 0.82 0.51
C ARG A 94 -6.91 0.95 -0.24
N ALA A 95 -5.82 1.02 0.52
CA ALA A 95 -4.47 1.06 -0.01
C ALA A 95 -3.99 -0.33 -0.45
N GLN A 96 -2.93 -0.36 -1.25
CA GLN A 96 -2.28 -1.63 -1.61
C GLN A 96 -1.30 -2.03 -0.52
N ILE A 97 -1.13 -3.32 -0.27
CA ILE A 97 0.04 -3.81 0.44
C ILE A 97 1.21 -3.93 -0.51
N ARG A 98 2.43 -3.72 -0.01
CA ARG A 98 3.67 -3.94 -0.72
C ARG A 98 4.62 -4.79 0.09
N THR A 99 5.43 -5.57 -0.61
CA THR A 99 6.55 -6.29 0.00
C THR A 99 7.88 -5.87 -0.60
N ARG A 100 8.92 -5.81 0.24
CA ARG A 100 10.30 -5.55 -0.18
C ARG A 100 11.28 -6.33 0.68
N ARG A 101 12.36 -6.81 0.08
CA ARG A 101 13.43 -7.49 0.81
C ARG A 101 14.45 -6.48 1.34
N LEU A 102 14.89 -6.66 2.59
CA LEU A 102 16.03 -5.94 3.13
C LEU A 102 17.33 -6.60 2.66
N PRO A 103 18.24 -5.86 2.00
CA PRO A 103 19.43 -6.44 1.38
C PRO A 103 20.41 -7.06 2.40
N MET A 104 20.45 -6.53 3.63
CA MET A 104 21.44 -6.96 4.64
C MET A 104 20.99 -8.15 5.49
N SER A 105 19.70 -8.21 5.86
CA SER A 105 19.17 -9.27 6.73
C SER A 105 18.45 -10.38 5.97
N GLY A 106 18.03 -10.10 4.73
CA GLY A 106 17.19 -10.99 3.95
C GLY A 106 15.75 -11.08 4.43
N ASP A 107 15.36 -10.31 5.45
CA ASP A 107 13.96 -10.20 5.86
C ASP A 107 13.12 -9.58 4.76
N ILE A 108 11.85 -9.97 4.72
CA ILE A 108 10.86 -9.35 3.86
C ILE A 108 10.02 -8.43 4.73
N LEU A 109 9.84 -7.20 4.29
CA LEU A 109 8.96 -6.24 4.92
C LEU A 109 7.63 -6.24 4.18
N LEU A 110 6.55 -6.19 4.94
CA LEU A 110 5.20 -5.93 4.48
C LEU A 110 4.81 -4.52 4.95
N GLU A 111 4.40 -3.67 4.04
CA GLU A 111 4.06 -2.28 4.32
C GLU A 111 2.88 -1.84 3.45
N ILE A 112 2.28 -0.70 3.77
CA ILE A 112 1.22 -0.11 2.95
C ILE A 112 1.90 0.67 1.81
N GLY A 113 1.54 0.35 0.59
CA GLY A 113 1.91 1.11 -0.60
C GLY A 113 1.03 2.35 -0.74
N GLU A 114 1.65 3.46 -1.10
CA GLU A 114 0.92 4.70 -1.39
C GLU A 114 -0.12 4.47 -2.49
N GLU A 115 -1.36 4.86 -2.22
CA GLU A 115 -2.37 5.05 -3.25
C GLU A 115 -1.79 6.06 -4.23
N GLY A 116 -1.58 5.67 -5.49
CA GLY A 116 -1.15 6.60 -6.51
C GLY A 116 -2.15 7.73 -6.54
N GLY A 117 -1.78 8.88 -5.97
CA GLY A 117 -2.49 10.12 -6.18
C GLY A 117 -2.69 10.25 -7.67
N VAL A 118 -3.94 10.39 -8.09
CA VAL A 118 -4.23 10.95 -9.40
C VAL A 118 -3.46 12.26 -9.46
N ASP A 119 -2.38 12.28 -10.24
CA ASP A 119 -1.65 13.49 -10.59
C ASP A 119 -2.67 14.47 -11.14
N GLY A 120 -3.03 15.45 -10.31
CA GLY A 120 -3.67 16.69 -10.74
C GLY A 120 -2.72 17.55 -11.57
N ALA A 121 -2.00 16.94 -12.52
CA ALA A 121 -1.20 17.62 -13.53
C ALA A 121 -2.09 17.92 -14.75
N GLY A 122 -3.20 18.62 -14.50
CA GLY A 122 -4.03 19.26 -15.51
C GLY A 122 -4.23 20.71 -15.09
N MET A 123 -3.76 21.64 -15.92
CA MET A 123 -3.71 23.09 -15.71
C MET A 123 -2.63 23.61 -14.75
N ASN A 124 -1.42 23.80 -15.28
CA ASN A 124 -0.81 25.14 -15.34
C ASN A 124 0.45 25.10 -16.22
N ALA A 125 0.29 25.48 -17.49
CA ALA A 125 1.35 26.09 -18.26
C ALA A 125 0.73 27.24 -19.05
N PRO A 126 0.95 28.51 -18.68
CA PRO A 126 0.77 29.59 -19.65
C PRO A 126 1.84 29.41 -20.74
N GLU A 127 1.40 29.41 -22.00
CA GLU A 127 2.25 29.57 -23.17
C GLU A 127 3.32 30.65 -22.94
N PRO A 128 4.59 30.43 -23.29
CA PRO A 128 5.55 31.51 -23.36
C PRO A 128 5.14 32.41 -24.54
N ALA A 129 4.66 33.61 -24.22
CA ALA A 129 4.50 34.68 -25.18
C ALA A 129 5.88 35.03 -25.76
N ASP A 130 6.08 34.62 -27.00
CA ASP A 130 7.08 35.19 -27.89
C ASP A 130 6.72 36.67 -28.10
N GLN A 131 7.52 37.56 -27.49
CA GLN A 131 7.61 38.98 -27.79
C GLN A 131 8.77 39.58 -26.97
N ASP A 132 9.99 39.44 -27.46
CA ASP A 132 11.04 40.42 -27.19
C ASP A 132 11.31 41.19 -28.48
N ALA A 133 10.96 42.46 -28.44
CA ALA A 133 11.19 43.44 -29.47
C ALA A 133 12.56 44.10 -29.25
N ALA A 134 13.24 44.34 -30.37
CA ALA A 134 14.30 45.32 -30.58
C ALA A 134 15.74 44.91 -30.21
N ARG A 135 16.53 44.62 -31.26
CA ARG A 135 17.52 45.58 -31.78
C ARG A 135 18.02 45.21 -33.17
#